data_AF-A0AAQ3X3C5-F1
#
_entry.id   AF-A0AAQ3X3C5-F1
#
_cell.length_a   1.000
_cell.length_b   1.000
_cell.length_c   1.000
_cell.angle_alpha   90.00
_cell.angle_beta   90.00
_cell.angle_gamma   90.00
#
_symmetry.space_group_name_H-M   'P 1'
#
loop_
_entity.id
_entity.type
_entity.pdbx_description
1 polymer ?
#
loop_
_entity_poly.entity_id
_entity_poly.type
_entity_poly.pdbx_seq_one_letter_code
_entity_poly.pdbx_strand_id
1 'polypeptide(L)'
;MSIKSKHNISNSGYNDIVKLMDEVLPTNHKLLKNLYFAKKIMAGLGMKYEKIDVTNDEGESVITKVAARKLHHMPVTSRFLQMFLYNEAAMHMRWPKKGIRENKNDEIIKHSSDGDAWKALDNFDPEFAKDPRSIQFGLSMDGFTPFNTNASPYSCWPLVNKDEYTFLALVIPGPKHSRPKLSMFMRPLFKELKQFWKGVKAYDSYAREEFTLRAGYIWSIHDLMAYGD
;
A
#
# COMPACT_ATOMS: atom_id res chain seq x y z
N MET A 1 -7.05 16.30 -3.16
CA MET A 1 -8.22 15.53 -2.66
C MET A 1 -8.50 15.72 -1.16
N SER A 2 -7.52 16.12 -0.33
CA SER A 2 -7.70 16.29 1.13
C SER A 2 -8.85 17.25 1.51
N ILE A 3 -8.94 18.42 0.88
CA ILE A 3 -9.99 19.43 1.14
C ILE A 3 -11.40 18.87 0.86
N LYS A 4 -11.58 18.17 -0.28
CA LYS A 4 -12.87 17.57 -0.65
C LYS A 4 -13.37 16.61 0.44
N SER A 5 -12.48 15.75 0.94
CA SER A 5 -12.83 14.80 2.00
C SER A 5 -13.07 15.49 3.33
N LYS A 6 -12.20 16.43 3.71
CA LYS A 6 -12.26 17.18 4.98
C LYS A 6 -13.56 17.97 5.13
N HIS A 7 -14.07 18.53 4.04
CA HIS A 7 -15.28 19.35 4.05
C HIS A 7 -16.47 18.65 3.39
N ASN A 8 -16.38 17.33 3.18
CA ASN A 8 -17.44 16.50 2.58
C ASN A 8 -18.03 17.08 1.27
N ILE A 9 -17.17 17.68 0.44
CA ILE A 9 -17.57 18.37 -0.78
C ILE A 9 -18.05 17.32 -1.80
N SER A 10 -19.19 17.58 -2.44
CA SER A 10 -19.73 16.74 -3.51
C SER A 10 -18.78 16.67 -4.71
N ASN A 11 -18.99 15.72 -5.63
CA ASN A 11 -18.18 15.66 -6.84
C ASN A 11 -18.41 16.88 -7.74
N SER A 12 -19.65 17.38 -7.81
CA SER A 12 -19.99 18.63 -8.50
C SER A 12 -19.29 19.81 -7.85
N GLY A 13 -19.43 19.99 -6.54
CA GLY A 13 -18.80 21.10 -5.82
C GLY A 13 -17.28 21.09 -5.92
N TYR A 14 -16.64 19.91 -5.98
CA TYR A 14 -15.20 19.84 -6.25
C TYR A 14 -14.84 20.31 -7.66
N ASN A 15 -15.63 19.91 -8.67
CA ASN A 15 -15.41 20.36 -10.04
C ASN A 15 -15.64 21.87 -10.17
N ASP A 16 -16.61 22.43 -9.45
CA ASP A 16 -16.90 23.87 -9.44
C ASP A 16 -15.73 24.67 -8.82
N ILE A 17 -15.15 24.19 -7.72
CA ILE A 17 -13.96 24.80 -7.10
C ILE A 17 -12.75 24.72 -8.05
N VAL A 18 -12.54 23.58 -8.70
CA VAL A 18 -11.47 23.41 -9.67
C VAL A 18 -11.64 24.36 -10.84
N LYS A 19 -12.87 24.55 -11.32
CA LYS A 19 -13.19 25.51 -12.39
C LYS A 19 -12.92 26.94 -11.96
N LEU A 20 -13.30 27.31 -10.74
CA LEU A 20 -12.98 28.63 -10.18
C LEU A 20 -11.46 28.87 -10.11
N MET A 21 -10.69 27.86 -9.73
CA MET A 21 -9.23 27.95 -9.71
C MET A 21 -8.63 28.04 -11.12
N ASP A 22 -9.19 27.32 -12.10
CA ASP A 22 -8.80 27.38 -13.51
C ASP A 22 -8.97 28.80 -14.09
N GLU A 23 -10.02 29.51 -13.67
CA GLU A 23 -10.30 30.90 -14.08
C GLU A 23 -9.34 31.93 -13.47
N VAL A 24 -8.76 31.64 -12.30
CA VAL A 24 -7.88 32.57 -11.56
C VAL A 24 -6.39 32.33 -11.89
N LEU A 25 -6.03 31.11 -12.30
CA LEU A 25 -4.64 30.73 -12.54
C LEU A 25 -4.15 31.16 -13.95
N PRO A 26 -2.83 31.38 -14.14
CA PRO A 26 -2.26 31.73 -15.44
C PRO A 26 -2.54 30.67 -16.51
N THR A 27 -2.55 31.05 -17.80
CA THR A 27 -2.93 30.19 -18.95
C THR A 27 -2.08 28.93 -19.18
N ASN A 28 -0.99 28.72 -18.44
CA ASN A 28 -0.12 27.53 -18.54
C ASN A 28 0.00 26.74 -17.22
N HIS A 29 -1.02 26.84 -16.37
CA HIS A 29 -1.03 26.13 -15.10
C HIS A 29 -1.34 24.63 -15.29
N LYS A 30 -0.83 23.76 -14.40
CA LYS A 30 -0.96 22.29 -14.49
C LYS A 30 -2.10 21.72 -13.61
N LEU A 31 -3.10 22.54 -13.28
CA LEU A 31 -4.21 22.11 -12.42
C LEU A 31 -5.03 21.03 -13.16
N LEU A 32 -5.52 20.07 -12.39
CA LEU A 32 -6.34 18.99 -12.91
C LEU A 32 -7.73 19.54 -13.25
N LYS A 33 -8.23 19.28 -14.47
CA LYS A 33 -9.49 19.85 -14.97
C LYS A 33 -10.75 19.47 -14.19
N ASN A 34 -10.77 18.29 -13.57
CA ASN A 34 -11.89 17.80 -12.76
C ASN A 34 -11.49 16.53 -11.98
N LEU A 35 -12.40 16.06 -11.12
CA LEU A 35 -12.20 14.85 -10.33
C LEU A 35 -12.02 13.59 -11.19
N TYR A 36 -12.70 13.50 -12.33
CA TYR A 36 -12.58 12.35 -13.23
C TYR A 36 -11.17 12.26 -13.82
N PHE A 37 -10.63 13.38 -14.31
CA PHE A 37 -9.28 13.46 -14.83
C PHE A 37 -8.23 13.18 -13.76
N ALA A 38 -8.43 13.71 -12.54
CA ALA A 38 -7.61 13.36 -11.39
C ALA A 38 -7.60 11.84 -11.13
N LYS A 39 -8.77 11.20 -11.10
CA LYS A 39 -8.89 9.74 -10.94
C LYS A 39 -8.23 8.98 -12.10
N LYS A 40 -8.36 9.47 -13.33
CA LYS A 40 -7.76 8.85 -14.52
C LYS A 40 -6.23 8.93 -14.49
N ILE A 41 -5.67 10.07 -14.06
CA ILE A 41 -4.22 10.21 -13.86
C ILE A 41 -3.75 9.27 -12.74
N MET A 42 -4.43 9.25 -11.59
CA MET A 42 -4.08 8.32 -10.51
C MET A 42 -4.12 6.86 -10.98
N ALA A 43 -5.11 6.49 -11.78
CA ALA A 43 -5.21 5.16 -12.37
C ALA A 43 -4.10 4.87 -13.39
N GLY A 44 -3.67 5.87 -14.17
CA GLY A 44 -2.53 5.78 -15.09
C GLY A 44 -1.19 5.68 -14.37
N LEU A 45 -1.09 6.27 -13.18
CA LEU A 45 0.07 6.17 -12.27
C LEU A 45 0.08 4.88 -11.45
N GLY A 46 -0.67 3.83 -11.83
CA GLY A 46 -0.68 2.56 -11.09
C GLY A 46 -1.33 2.63 -9.70
N MET A 47 -1.86 3.79 -9.28
CA MET A 47 -2.57 3.99 -8.02
C MET A 47 -4.07 3.72 -8.20
N LYS A 48 -4.40 2.63 -8.90
CA LYS A 48 -5.77 2.14 -8.99
C LYS A 48 -6.19 1.66 -7.60
N TYR A 49 -7.48 1.82 -7.30
CA TYR A 49 -8.09 1.10 -6.20
C TYR A 49 -9.31 0.35 -6.73
N GLU A 50 -9.48 -0.86 -6.25
CA GLU A 50 -10.56 -1.76 -6.64
C GLU A 50 -11.59 -1.76 -5.53
N LYS A 51 -12.87 -1.59 -5.91
CA LYS A 51 -13.97 -1.81 -4.99
C LYS A 51 -14.40 -3.27 -5.15
N ILE A 52 -14.23 -4.05 -4.10
CA ILE A 52 -14.63 -5.44 -4.07
C ILE A 52 -15.86 -5.53 -3.17
N ASP A 53 -16.93 -6.11 -3.71
CA ASP A 53 -18.09 -6.49 -2.92
C ASP A 53 -17.79 -7.82 -2.25
N VAL A 54 -17.79 -7.82 -0.93
CA VAL A 54 -17.33 -8.93 -0.10
C VAL A 54 -18.56 -9.70 0.36
N THR A 55 -18.73 -10.93 -0.16
CA THR A 55 -19.92 -11.80 -0.02
C THR A 55 -19.57 -13.05 0.80
N ASN A 56 -20.43 -13.51 1.74
CA ASN A 56 -20.29 -14.54 2.82
C ASN A 56 -18.95 -15.29 3.07
N ASP A 57 -18.82 -16.02 4.18
CA ASP A 57 -17.53 -16.63 4.58
C ASP A 57 -16.98 -17.63 3.51
N GLU A 58 -17.87 -18.14 2.65
CA GLU A 58 -17.60 -19.05 1.54
C GLU A 58 -17.22 -18.33 0.22
N GLY A 59 -17.44 -17.02 0.11
CA GLY A 59 -17.13 -16.23 -1.08
C GLY A 59 -18.20 -16.29 -2.18
N GLU A 60 -19.42 -16.70 -1.83
CA GLU A 60 -20.56 -16.80 -2.74
C GLU A 60 -21.39 -15.51 -2.71
N SER A 61 -21.86 -15.06 -3.88
CA SER A 61 -22.78 -13.92 -4.00
C SER A 61 -24.15 -14.24 -3.42
N VAL A 62 -24.30 -14.14 -2.10
CA VAL A 62 -25.57 -14.35 -1.41
C VAL A 62 -26.37 -13.06 -1.25
N ILE A 63 -27.69 -13.16 -1.45
CA ILE A 63 -28.64 -12.08 -1.17
C ILE A 63 -28.89 -12.05 0.34
N THR A 64 -28.19 -11.18 1.06
CA THR A 64 -28.35 -11.00 2.51
C THR A 64 -29.14 -9.73 2.85
N LYS A 65 -29.92 -9.75 3.94
CA LYS A 65 -30.58 -8.55 4.51
C LYS A 65 -29.58 -7.48 4.99
N VAL A 66 -28.33 -7.88 5.23
CA VAL A 66 -27.22 -6.97 5.55
C VAL A 66 -26.46 -6.68 4.26
N ALA A 67 -26.23 -5.40 3.97
CA ALA A 67 -25.53 -4.97 2.75
C ALA A 67 -24.15 -5.63 2.61
N ALA A 68 -23.79 -6.02 1.38
CA ALA A 68 -22.45 -6.47 1.01
C ALA A 68 -21.39 -5.50 1.57
N ARG A 69 -20.40 -6.03 2.30
CA ARG A 69 -19.33 -5.19 2.84
C ARG A 69 -18.44 -4.77 1.67
N LYS A 70 -18.05 -3.50 1.63
CA LYS A 70 -17.16 -2.99 0.60
C LYS A 70 -15.72 -3.12 1.07
N LEU A 71 -14.81 -3.43 0.17
CA LEU A 71 -13.37 -3.36 0.39
C LEU A 71 -12.78 -2.44 -0.67
N HIS A 72 -11.96 -1.47 -0.26
CA HIS A 72 -11.10 -0.76 -1.18
C HIS A 72 -9.72 -1.40 -1.14
N HIS A 73 -9.39 -2.14 -2.19
CA HIS A 73 -8.11 -2.77 -2.38
C HIS A 73 -7.20 -1.84 -3.18
N MET A 74 -5.99 -1.61 -2.70
CA MET A 74 -4.98 -0.78 -3.33
C MET A 74 -3.77 -1.66 -3.69
N PRO A 75 -3.66 -2.12 -4.95
CA PRO A 75 -2.69 -3.14 -5.32
C PRO A 75 -1.26 -2.74 -4.97
N VAL A 76 -0.57 -3.61 -4.26
CA VAL A 76 0.82 -3.39 -3.82
C VAL A 76 1.79 -3.64 -4.96
N THR A 77 1.46 -4.60 -5.83
CA THR A 77 2.23 -4.97 -7.02
C THR A 77 2.52 -3.77 -7.90
N SER A 78 1.49 -2.99 -8.20
CA SER A 78 1.64 -1.82 -9.05
C SER A 78 2.56 -0.77 -8.44
N ARG A 79 2.53 -0.61 -7.10
CA ARG A 79 3.33 0.39 -6.38
C ARG A 79 4.80 0.02 -6.36
N PHE A 80 5.14 -1.22 -6.03
CA PHE A 80 6.54 -1.66 -6.06
C PHE A 80 7.12 -1.65 -7.48
N LEU A 81 6.35 -2.06 -8.50
CA LEU A 81 6.80 -1.93 -9.88
C LEU A 81 7.08 -0.47 -10.25
N GLN A 82 6.24 0.46 -9.83
CA GLN A 82 6.42 1.89 -10.09
C GLN A 82 7.65 2.47 -9.38
N MET A 83 7.99 1.99 -8.18
CA MET A 83 9.21 2.41 -7.50
C MET A 83 10.47 2.08 -8.31
N PHE A 84 10.48 0.93 -9.01
CA PHE A 84 11.59 0.59 -9.90
C PHE A 84 11.61 1.36 -11.22
N LEU A 85 10.51 2.01 -11.60
CA LEU A 85 10.49 2.91 -12.77
C LEU A 85 11.08 4.28 -12.45
N TYR A 86 11.06 4.72 -11.18
CA TYR A 86 11.67 5.98 -10.77
C TYR A 86 13.13 5.78 -10.35
N ASN A 87 14.06 6.47 -11.02
CA ASN A 87 15.49 6.17 -10.95
C ASN A 87 16.07 6.27 -9.52
N GLU A 88 15.76 7.35 -8.79
CA GLU A 88 16.23 7.53 -7.41
C GLU A 88 15.61 6.49 -6.47
N ALA A 89 14.31 6.20 -6.61
CA ALA A 89 13.67 5.16 -5.80
C ALA A 89 14.26 3.78 -6.10
N ALA A 90 14.48 3.41 -7.36
CA ALA A 90 15.12 2.16 -7.76
C ALA A 90 16.52 2.02 -7.16
N MET A 91 17.28 3.11 -7.10
CA MET A 91 18.57 3.16 -6.41
C MET A 91 18.41 2.92 -4.90
N HIS A 92 17.47 3.59 -4.23
CA HIS A 92 17.21 3.40 -2.81
C HIS A 92 16.70 2.00 -2.45
N MET A 93 15.94 1.36 -3.34
CA MET A 93 15.44 -0.01 -3.13
C MET A 93 16.56 -1.04 -3.03
N ARG A 94 17.72 -0.77 -3.62
CA ARG A 94 18.93 -1.61 -3.55
C ARG A 94 19.80 -1.33 -2.34
N TRP A 95 19.55 -0.22 -1.65
CA TRP A 95 20.35 0.25 -0.53
C TRP A 95 20.51 -0.78 0.61
N PRO A 96 19.53 -1.63 0.96
CA PRO A 96 19.73 -2.64 2.02
C PRO A 96 20.96 -3.54 1.81
N LYS A 97 21.35 -3.79 0.56
CA LYS A 97 22.52 -4.63 0.22
C LYS A 97 23.69 -3.87 -0.41
N LYS A 98 23.42 -2.75 -1.10
CA LYS A 98 24.43 -1.96 -1.82
C LYS A 98 24.84 -0.68 -1.10
N GLY A 99 24.09 -0.26 -0.07
CA GLY A 99 24.34 0.94 0.69
C GLY A 99 25.61 0.83 1.53
N ILE A 100 26.35 1.93 1.65
CA ILE A 100 27.51 2.03 2.55
C ILE A 100 26.98 2.35 3.94
N ARG A 101 27.37 1.56 4.95
CA ARG A 101 27.10 1.84 6.37
C ARG A 101 28.18 2.78 6.90
N GLU A 102 27.79 3.89 7.53
CA GLU A 102 28.73 4.87 8.10
C GLU A 102 29.57 4.29 9.26
N ASN A 103 29.07 3.27 9.96
CA ASN A 103 29.76 2.61 11.07
C ASN A 103 29.58 1.09 10.98
N LYS A 104 30.69 0.33 11.02
CA LYS A 104 30.71 -1.15 10.89
C LYS A 104 30.46 -1.91 12.20
N ASN A 105 30.15 -1.24 13.31
CA ASN A 105 29.76 -1.96 14.52
C ASN A 105 28.42 -2.70 14.28
N ASP A 106 28.49 -4.02 14.23
CA ASP A 106 27.37 -4.93 13.98
C ASP A 106 26.44 -5.11 15.20
N GLU A 107 26.83 -4.57 16.36
CA GLU A 107 26.04 -4.62 17.61
C GLU A 107 24.88 -3.61 17.65
N ILE A 108 24.83 -2.65 16.70
CA ILE A 108 23.80 -1.60 16.67
C ILE A 108 22.95 -1.76 15.41
N ILE A 109 21.64 -2.00 15.60
CA ILE A 109 20.65 -2.00 14.51
C ILE A 109 20.50 -0.58 13.98
N LYS A 110 20.90 -0.36 12.73
CA LYS A 110 20.83 0.95 12.04
C LYS A 110 19.78 0.96 10.95
N HIS A 111 19.43 -0.22 10.46
CA HIS A 111 18.43 -0.42 9.44
C HIS A 111 17.59 -1.68 9.74
N SER A 112 16.37 -1.73 9.20
CA SER A 112 15.48 -2.87 9.31
C SER A 112 16.08 -4.17 8.76
N SER A 113 17.06 -4.07 7.85
CA SER A 113 17.79 -5.23 7.31
C SER A 113 18.82 -5.82 8.27
N ASP A 114 19.18 -5.13 9.34
CA ASP A 114 20.09 -5.64 10.36
C ASP A 114 19.35 -6.55 11.38
N GLY A 115 18.02 -6.51 11.37
CA GLY A 115 17.17 -7.28 12.27
C GLY A 115 17.13 -8.77 11.95
N ASP A 116 16.91 -9.58 12.99
CA ASP A 116 16.96 -11.04 12.88
C ASP A 116 15.90 -11.61 11.92
N ALA A 117 14.72 -10.99 11.83
CA ALA A 117 13.69 -11.41 10.88
C ALA A 117 14.13 -11.30 9.42
N TRP A 118 14.89 -10.25 9.08
CA TRP A 118 15.43 -10.05 7.74
C TRP A 118 16.51 -11.10 7.43
N LYS A 119 17.45 -11.28 8.37
CA LYS A 119 18.51 -12.29 8.28
C LYS A 119 17.95 -13.71 8.19
N ALA A 120 16.89 -14.02 8.93
CA ALA A 120 16.23 -15.32 8.89
C ALA A 120 15.62 -15.60 7.51
N LEU A 121 14.98 -14.61 6.87
CA LEU A 121 14.47 -14.76 5.51
C LEU A 121 15.59 -14.90 4.49
N ASP A 122 16.68 -14.13 4.64
CA ASP A 122 17.85 -14.22 3.77
C ASP A 122 18.51 -15.61 3.85
N ASN A 123 18.56 -16.21 5.05
CA ASN A 123 19.05 -17.57 5.27
C ASN A 123 18.10 -18.64 4.73
N PHE A 124 16.78 -18.39 4.79
CA PHE A 124 15.76 -19.32 4.32
C PHE A 124 15.75 -19.46 2.80
N ASP A 125 15.94 -18.37 2.06
CA ASP A 125 16.02 -18.38 0.59
C ASP A 125 17.22 -17.53 0.11
N PRO A 126 18.41 -18.14 -0.01
CA PRO A 126 19.62 -17.44 -0.46
C PRO A 126 19.51 -16.86 -1.88
N GLU A 127 18.71 -17.47 -2.76
CA GLU A 127 18.49 -16.96 -4.12
C GLU A 127 17.65 -15.68 -4.10
N PHE A 128 16.63 -15.60 -3.22
CA PHE A 128 15.94 -14.35 -2.92
C PHE A 128 16.89 -13.31 -2.31
N ALA A 129 17.75 -13.72 -1.37
CA ALA A 129 18.73 -12.88 -0.71
C ALA A 129 19.88 -12.43 -1.62
N LYS A 130 20.08 -13.06 -2.77
CA LYS A 130 21.14 -12.67 -3.71
C LYS A 130 20.80 -11.42 -4.50
N ASP A 131 19.53 -11.24 -4.90
CA ASP A 131 19.12 -10.07 -5.66
C ASP A 131 18.93 -8.85 -4.74
N PRO A 132 19.69 -7.74 -4.92
CA PRO A 132 19.52 -6.52 -4.12
C PRO A 132 18.18 -5.81 -4.33
N ARG A 133 17.42 -6.17 -5.36
CA ARG A 133 16.09 -5.62 -5.66
C ARG A 133 14.95 -6.41 -5.01
N SER A 134 15.25 -7.56 -4.41
CA SER A 134 14.26 -8.31 -3.62
C SER A 134 13.79 -7.48 -2.43
N ILE A 135 12.48 -7.24 -2.35
CA ILE A 135 11.89 -6.38 -1.32
C ILE A 135 11.52 -7.22 -0.11
N GLN A 136 11.89 -6.77 1.09
CA GLN A 136 11.31 -7.29 2.33
C GLN A 136 10.50 -6.19 3.01
N PHE A 137 9.32 -6.54 3.52
CA PHE A 137 8.42 -5.56 4.12
C PHE A 137 7.56 -6.13 5.24
N GLY A 138 7.11 -5.25 6.12
CA GLY A 138 6.18 -5.57 7.20
C GLY A 138 4.74 -5.15 6.87
N LEU A 139 3.78 -5.81 7.51
CA LEU A 139 2.37 -5.38 7.51
C LEU A 139 2.02 -4.78 8.86
N SER A 140 1.42 -3.60 8.87
CA SER A 140 0.74 -3.12 10.08
C SER A 140 -0.75 -3.38 9.94
N MET A 141 -1.26 -4.05 10.95
CA MET A 141 -2.65 -4.46 11.10
C MET A 141 -3.39 -3.58 12.11
N ASP A 142 -2.77 -2.48 12.53
CA ASP A 142 -3.41 -1.54 13.44
C ASP A 142 -4.39 -0.63 12.70
N GLY A 143 -5.55 -0.45 13.31
CA GLY A 143 -6.67 0.33 12.79
C GLY A 143 -6.37 1.82 12.86
N PHE A 144 -5.52 2.32 11.97
CA PHE A 144 -5.28 3.75 11.86
C PHE A 144 -6.63 4.45 11.59
N THR A 145 -7.01 5.37 12.46
CA THR A 145 -8.18 6.23 12.28
C THR A 145 -7.68 7.61 11.84
N PRO A 146 -7.38 7.82 10.55
CA PRO A 146 -7.13 9.17 10.08
C PRO A 146 -8.47 9.91 10.19
N PHE A 147 -8.48 10.95 11.02
CA PHE A 147 -9.59 11.89 11.30
C PHE A 147 -10.46 11.57 12.52
N ASN A 148 -10.20 12.33 13.59
CA ASN A 148 -11.11 12.97 14.55
C ASN A 148 -12.22 12.16 15.27
N THR A 149 -12.45 12.50 16.54
CA THR A 149 -13.42 11.94 17.52
C THR A 149 -14.91 11.97 17.09
N ASN A 150 -15.23 12.52 15.91
CA ASN A 150 -16.58 12.55 15.32
C ASN A 150 -16.65 11.96 13.90
N ALA A 151 -15.59 11.30 13.40
CA ALA A 151 -15.56 10.81 12.02
C ALA A 151 -16.08 9.39 11.85
N SER A 152 -16.51 9.10 10.62
CA SER A 152 -17.06 7.82 10.22
C SER A 152 -16.08 6.64 10.45
N PRO A 153 -16.62 5.47 10.84
CA PRO A 153 -15.85 4.28 11.25
C PRO A 153 -15.30 3.51 10.03
N TYR A 154 -14.00 3.61 9.79
CA TYR A 154 -13.28 2.83 8.79
C TYR A 154 -12.09 2.16 9.47
N SER A 155 -11.71 0.95 9.02
CA SER A 155 -10.42 0.34 9.40
C SER A 155 -9.46 0.43 8.21
N CYS A 156 -8.29 1.00 8.45
CA CYS A 156 -7.20 1.16 7.47
C CYS A 156 -6.05 0.21 7.81
N TRP A 157 -5.44 -0.40 6.78
CA TRP A 157 -4.40 -1.43 6.95
C TRP A 157 -3.17 -1.08 6.10
N PRO A 158 -2.12 -0.48 6.71
CA PRO A 158 -0.91 -0.08 5.99
C PRO A 158 0.11 -1.22 5.84
N LEU A 159 0.78 -1.26 4.69
CA LEU A 159 2.11 -1.87 4.53
C LEU A 159 3.14 -0.86 5.00
N VAL A 160 3.92 -1.23 6.02
CA VAL A 160 4.92 -0.35 6.58
C VAL A 160 6.27 -0.72 5.98
N ASN A 161 6.86 0.21 5.24
CA ASN A 161 8.29 0.38 5.18
C ASN A 161 8.61 1.83 5.55
N LYS A 162 9.66 2.00 6.35
CA LYS A 162 10.14 3.21 7.05
C LYS A 162 9.69 4.53 6.40
N ASP A 163 9.09 5.42 7.21
CA ASP A 163 8.64 6.82 7.05
C ASP A 163 8.20 7.34 5.65
N GLU A 164 8.96 7.08 4.59
CA GLU A 164 8.72 7.55 3.21
C GLU A 164 8.06 6.49 2.30
N TYR A 165 8.11 5.20 2.66
CA TYR A 165 7.64 4.08 1.81
C TYR A 165 6.51 3.26 2.45
N THR A 166 5.66 3.91 3.23
CA THR A 166 4.44 3.30 3.78
C THR A 166 3.29 3.42 2.79
N PHE A 167 2.69 2.29 2.44
CA PHE A 167 1.59 2.22 1.48
C PHE A 167 0.32 1.71 2.15
N LEU A 168 -0.81 2.35 1.86
CA LEU A 168 -2.11 1.79 2.24
C LEU A 168 -2.48 0.66 1.27
N ALA A 169 -2.72 -0.54 1.79
CA ALA A 169 -3.05 -1.74 1.01
C ALA A 169 -4.55 -1.98 0.92
N LEU A 170 -5.23 -1.85 2.07
CA LEU A 170 -6.64 -2.20 2.22
C LEU A 170 -7.34 -1.13 3.06
N VAL A 171 -8.56 -0.79 2.65
CA VAL A 171 -9.50 0.02 3.45
C VAL A 171 -10.81 -0.72 3.52
N ILE A 172 -11.22 -1.06 4.74
CA ILE A 172 -12.48 -1.76 5.00
C ILE A 172 -13.47 -0.76 5.60
N PRO A 173 -14.41 -0.22 4.80
CA PRO A 173 -15.50 0.59 5.30
C PRO A 173 -16.52 -0.18 6.11
N GLY A 174 -16.87 0.32 7.29
CA GLY A 174 -18.00 -0.19 8.05
C GLY A 174 -18.02 0.22 9.52
N PRO A 175 -19.21 0.42 10.10
CA PRO A 175 -19.37 0.92 11.46
C PRO A 175 -19.00 0.03 12.62
N LYS A 176 -18.53 -1.18 12.31
CA LYS A 176 -18.10 -2.15 13.31
C LYS A 176 -16.76 -2.69 12.88
N HIS A 177 -15.87 -2.89 13.85
CA HIS A 177 -14.58 -3.53 13.63
C HIS A 177 -14.79 -4.85 12.87
N SER A 178 -14.14 -4.97 11.72
CA SER A 178 -14.22 -6.14 10.82
C SER A 178 -13.34 -7.31 11.28
N ARG A 179 -12.72 -7.23 12.46
CA ARG A 179 -11.77 -8.22 13.01
C ARG A 179 -12.22 -9.69 12.88
N PRO A 180 -13.47 -10.07 13.19
CA PRO A 180 -13.91 -11.48 13.08
C PRO A 180 -13.88 -12.06 11.66
N LYS A 181 -13.93 -11.20 10.64
CA LYS A 181 -13.95 -11.60 9.22
C LYS A 181 -12.74 -11.05 8.45
N LEU A 182 -11.64 -10.73 9.16
CA LEU A 182 -10.45 -10.12 8.56
C LEU A 182 -9.82 -10.99 7.47
N SER A 183 -9.78 -12.31 7.66
CA SER A 183 -9.24 -13.27 6.70
C SER A 183 -9.85 -13.13 5.31
N MET A 184 -11.13 -12.79 5.23
CA MET A 184 -11.87 -12.56 4.01
C MET A 184 -11.40 -11.31 3.25
N PHE A 185 -11.21 -10.21 3.97
CA PHE A 185 -10.75 -8.94 3.40
C PHE A 185 -9.28 -8.98 2.96
N MET A 186 -8.49 -9.84 3.59
CA MET A 186 -7.08 -10.01 3.27
C MET A 186 -6.84 -10.90 2.04
N ARG A 187 -7.86 -11.61 1.53
CA ARG A 187 -7.72 -12.52 0.37
C ARG A 187 -7.03 -11.88 -0.85
N PRO A 188 -7.39 -10.65 -1.30
CA PRO A 188 -6.73 -10.01 -2.44
C PRO A 188 -5.25 -9.75 -2.16
N LEU A 189 -4.93 -9.24 -0.96
CA LEU A 189 -3.56 -8.99 -0.54
C LEU A 189 -2.74 -10.28 -0.49
N PHE A 190 -3.26 -11.36 0.10
CA PHE A 190 -2.58 -12.66 0.12
C PHE A 190 -2.31 -13.21 -1.28
N LYS A 191 -3.21 -12.96 -2.24
CA LYS A 191 -2.99 -13.35 -3.64
C LYS A 191 -1.80 -12.60 -4.24
N GLU A 192 -1.69 -11.29 -3.98
CA GLU A 192 -0.52 -10.50 -4.39
C GLU A 192 0.77 -10.97 -3.71
N LEU A 193 0.74 -11.25 -2.40
CA LEU A 193 1.90 -11.77 -1.66
C LEU A 193 2.43 -13.07 -2.27
N LYS A 194 1.52 -14.00 -2.61
CA LYS A 194 1.89 -15.26 -3.28
C LYS A 194 2.46 -15.02 -4.68
N GLN A 195 1.93 -14.04 -5.41
CA GLN A 195 2.44 -13.67 -6.72
C GLN A 195 3.85 -13.06 -6.63
N PHE A 196 4.08 -12.15 -5.68
CA PHE A 196 5.41 -11.59 -5.42
C PHE A 196 6.43 -12.64 -5.01
N TRP A 197 6.02 -13.62 -4.20
CA TRP A 197 6.94 -14.68 -3.79
C TRP A 197 7.42 -15.50 -4.98
N LYS A 198 6.51 -15.81 -5.94
CA LYS A 198 6.84 -16.47 -7.21
C LYS A 198 7.67 -15.59 -8.14
N GLY A 199 7.46 -14.28 -8.09
CA GLY A 199 8.15 -13.29 -8.90
C GLY A 199 7.26 -12.66 -9.97
N VAL A 200 7.48 -11.37 -10.21
CA VAL A 200 6.78 -10.56 -11.22
C VAL A 200 7.82 -9.91 -12.11
N LYS A 201 7.59 -9.88 -13.43
CA LYS A 201 8.47 -9.15 -14.35
C LYS A 201 8.44 -7.66 -14.04
N ALA A 202 9.61 -7.07 -13.90
CA ALA A 202 9.80 -5.66 -13.60
C ALA A 202 10.93 -5.09 -14.45
N TYR A 203 10.94 -3.78 -14.62
CA TYR A 203 12.03 -3.05 -15.25
C TYR A 203 12.66 -2.11 -14.22
N ASP A 204 13.97 -2.19 -14.09
CA ASP A 204 14.75 -1.32 -13.21
C ASP A 204 15.28 -0.13 -14.01
N SER A 205 14.78 1.07 -13.75
CA SER A 205 15.20 2.26 -14.48
C SER A 205 16.59 2.78 -14.08
N TYR A 206 17.12 2.33 -12.94
CA TYR A 206 18.47 2.65 -12.50
C TYR A 206 19.52 1.81 -13.22
N ALA A 207 19.35 0.48 -13.22
CA ALA A 207 20.25 -0.41 -13.96
C ALA A 207 19.91 -0.56 -15.45
N ARG A 208 18.73 -0.07 -15.87
CA ARG A 208 18.21 -0.17 -17.24
C ARG A 208 18.11 -1.60 -17.74
N GLU A 209 17.59 -2.49 -16.88
CA GLU A 209 17.48 -3.91 -17.17
C GLU A 209 16.13 -4.47 -16.70
N GLU A 210 15.67 -5.50 -17.40
CA GLU A 210 14.54 -6.30 -16.94
C GLU A 210 14.99 -7.28 -15.86
N PHE A 211 14.14 -7.49 -14.86
CA PHE A 211 14.40 -8.45 -13.80
C PHE A 211 13.11 -9.06 -13.27
N THR A 212 13.27 -10.09 -12.44
CA THR A 212 12.15 -10.70 -11.71
C THR A 212 12.08 -10.11 -10.31
N LEU A 213 11.12 -9.23 -10.09
CA LEU A 213 10.86 -8.67 -8.78
C LEU A 213 10.21 -9.72 -7.89
N ARG A 214 10.89 -10.06 -6.79
CA ARG A 214 10.34 -10.84 -5.69
C ARG A 214 10.17 -9.96 -4.46
N ALA A 215 9.12 -10.24 -3.68
CA ALA A 215 8.92 -9.58 -2.40
C ALA A 215 8.55 -10.58 -1.31
N GLY A 216 9.13 -10.42 -0.12
CA GLY A 216 8.99 -11.27 1.05
C GLY A 216 8.33 -10.52 2.20
N TYR A 217 7.38 -11.20 2.85
CA TYR A 217 6.75 -10.71 4.06
C TYR A 217 7.54 -11.21 5.28
N ILE A 218 8.03 -10.30 6.12
CA ILE A 218 8.92 -10.64 7.25
C ILE A 218 8.24 -10.59 8.62
N TRP A 219 7.31 -9.66 8.84
CA TRP A 219 6.60 -9.54 10.12
C TRP A 219 5.30 -8.76 9.95
N SER A 220 4.37 -8.95 10.90
CA SER A 220 3.24 -8.03 11.07
C SER A 220 3.14 -7.56 12.50
N ILE A 221 2.76 -6.29 12.65
CA ILE A 221 2.35 -5.73 13.94
C ILE A 221 0.83 -5.75 13.95
N HIS A 222 0.25 -6.39 14.95
CA HIS A 222 -1.19 -6.46 15.16
C HIS A 222 -1.49 -6.24 16.64
N ASP A 223 -2.49 -5.41 16.95
CA ASP A 223 -3.02 -5.30 18.30
C ASP A 223 -3.82 -6.56 18.65
N LEU A 224 -3.14 -7.56 19.22
CA LEU A 224 -3.76 -8.60 20.00
C LEU A 224 -4.22 -7.97 21.33
N MET A 225 -5.40 -7.34 21.33
CA MET A 225 -6.17 -7.31 22.59
C MET A 225 -6.43 -8.77 22.95
N ALA A 226 -6.05 -9.11 24.19
CA ALA A 226 -5.95 -10.44 24.76
C ALA A 226 -6.94 -11.48 24.18
N TYR A 227 -6.44 -12.70 24.00
CA TYR A 227 -7.21 -13.94 24.17
C TYR A 227 -7.76 -13.99 25.62
N GLY A 228 -8.62 -13.05 25.95
CA GLY A 228 -9.39 -12.99 27.18
C GLY A 228 -10.84 -13.22 26.83
N ASP A 229 -11.13 -14.46 26.42
CA ASP A 229 -12.38 -15.17 26.66
C ASP A 229 -12.02 -16.65 26.89
#